data_AF-A0A7C9F450-F1
#
_entry.id   AF-A0A7C9F450-F1
#
_cell.length_a   1.000
_cell.length_b   1.000
_cell.length_c   1.000
_cell.angle_alpha   90.00
_cell.angle_beta   90.00
_cell.angle_gamma   90.00
#
_symmetry.space_group_name_H-M   'P 1'
#
loop_
_entity.id
_entity.type
_entity.pdbx_description
1 polymer ?
#
loop_
_entity_poly.entity_id
_entity_poly.type
_entity_poly.pdbx_seq_one_letter_code
_entity_poly.pdbx_strand_id
1 'polypeptide(L)'
;MVFPSAFQTFLSLDGCGARDGQRYIDSAVFLHSLFSSIPLPEGFSLPSVEMTADILAKDWRNSFCLMDPFSEHKGRSVRAYALYLNASFFNHSCLPNACHFNYLDTTPHNGNTDLIIRVMHDIPQGEEICISYLRVYLSYSERQRRLMTDYTFACSCNRCKVEATWSFEDGNETDHKGCDDSDFLHTYLKT
;
A
#
# COMPACT_ATOMS: atom_id res chain seq x y z
N MET A 1 28.72 -5.98 -2.86
CA MET A 1 27.84 -4.87 -2.46
C MET A 1 27.18 -5.27 -1.15
N VAL A 2 27.56 -4.67 -0.02
CA VAL A 2 26.90 -4.95 1.26
C VAL A 2 25.60 -4.16 1.25
N PHE A 3 24.48 -4.85 1.10
CA PHE A 3 23.20 -4.20 1.21
C PHE A 3 22.96 -3.82 2.68
N PRO A 4 22.55 -2.57 2.99
CA PRO A 4 22.18 -2.19 4.35
C PRO A 4 21.14 -3.16 4.92
N SER A 5 21.14 -3.37 6.24
CA SER A 5 20.17 -4.26 6.91
C SER A 5 18.71 -3.95 6.54
N ALA A 6 18.40 -2.66 6.35
CA ALA A 6 17.11 -2.19 5.84
C ALA A 6 16.70 -2.83 4.50
N PHE A 7 17.65 -3.06 3.60
CA PHE A 7 17.37 -3.68 2.31
C PHE A 7 17.06 -5.17 2.44
N GLN A 8 17.72 -5.87 3.37
CA GLN A 8 17.39 -7.26 3.68
C GLN A 8 15.99 -7.39 4.28
N THR A 9 15.63 -6.50 5.21
CA THR A 9 14.26 -6.42 5.74
C THR A 9 13.25 -6.17 4.62
N PHE A 10 13.53 -5.21 3.73
CA PHE A 10 12.66 -4.94 2.59
C PHE A 10 12.47 -6.18 1.71
N LEU A 11 13.54 -6.87 1.35
CA LEU A 11 13.48 -8.09 0.54
C LEU A 11 12.68 -9.21 1.22
N SER A 12 12.65 -9.24 2.55
CA SER A 12 11.85 -10.21 3.32
C SER A 12 10.34 -9.92 3.33
N LEU A 13 9.91 -8.71 2.97
CA LEU A 13 8.50 -8.37 2.90
C LEU A 13 7.79 -9.14 1.79
N ASP A 14 6.52 -9.46 2.03
CA ASP A 14 5.71 -10.15 1.03
C ASP A 14 5.52 -9.27 -0.21
N GLY A 15 5.72 -9.91 -1.36
CA GLY A 15 5.96 -9.22 -2.63
C GLY A 15 6.06 -10.15 -3.84
N CYS A 16 6.03 -11.48 -3.64
CA CYS A 16 6.15 -12.44 -4.74
C CYS A 16 4.85 -12.53 -5.56
N GLY A 17 4.96 -12.39 -6.88
CA GLY A 17 3.85 -12.24 -7.82
C GLY A 17 3.60 -13.49 -8.67
N ALA A 18 2.92 -14.49 -8.12
CA ALA A 18 2.46 -15.62 -8.95
C ALA A 18 1.29 -15.23 -9.89
N ARG A 19 0.56 -14.13 -9.60
CA ARG A 19 -0.54 -13.64 -10.46
C ARG A 19 -0.19 -12.35 -11.23
N ASP A 20 0.55 -11.43 -10.60
CA ASP A 20 0.93 -10.14 -11.18
C ASP A 20 2.43 -10.02 -11.56
N GLY A 21 3.20 -11.10 -11.45
CA GLY A 21 4.65 -11.09 -11.71
C GLY A 21 4.99 -10.55 -13.10
N GLN A 22 4.17 -10.88 -14.12
CA GLN A 22 4.41 -10.41 -15.48
C GLN A 22 4.35 -8.88 -15.60
N ARG A 23 3.40 -8.22 -14.93
CA ARG A 23 3.27 -6.75 -14.96
C ARG A 23 4.53 -6.06 -14.43
N TYR A 24 5.08 -6.56 -13.32
CA TYR A 24 6.28 -5.99 -12.73
C TYR A 24 7.53 -6.30 -13.55
N ILE A 25 7.59 -7.47 -14.18
CA ILE A 25 8.66 -7.83 -15.13
C ILE A 25 8.63 -6.89 -16.34
N ASP A 26 7.47 -6.66 -16.96
CA ASP A 26 7.34 -5.76 -18.11
C ASP A 26 7.75 -4.32 -17.75
N SER A 27 7.33 -3.86 -16.56
CA SER A 27 7.74 -2.56 -16.02
C SER A 27 9.25 -2.48 -15.77
N ALA A 28 9.84 -3.55 -15.24
CA ALA A 28 11.28 -3.64 -14.99
C ALA A 28 12.08 -3.63 -16.31
N VAL A 29 11.65 -4.37 -17.33
CA VAL A 29 12.25 -4.36 -18.68
C VAL A 29 12.20 -2.96 -19.28
N PHE A 30 11.07 -2.27 -19.16
CA PHE A 30 10.93 -0.89 -19.63
C PHE A 30 11.90 0.05 -18.92
N LEU A 31 11.98 0.00 -17.58
CA LEU A 31 12.92 0.80 -16.79
C LEU A 31 14.37 0.52 -17.18
N HIS A 32 14.73 -0.74 -17.39
CA HIS A 32 16.07 -1.13 -17.83
C HIS A 32 16.42 -0.55 -19.20
N SER A 33 15.47 -0.55 -20.14
CA SER A 33 15.62 0.10 -21.44
C SER A 33 15.92 1.59 -21.29
N LEU A 34 15.17 2.30 -20.44
CA LEU A 34 15.40 3.72 -20.16
C LEU A 34 16.77 3.98 -19.53
N PHE A 35 17.12 3.25 -18.46
CA PHE A 35 18.37 3.47 -17.74
C PHE A 35 19.60 3.05 -18.54
N SER A 36 19.48 2.11 -19.49
CA SER A 36 20.58 1.76 -20.39
C SER A 36 21.06 2.93 -21.25
N SER A 37 20.21 3.94 -21.45
CA SER A 37 20.53 5.15 -22.21
C SER A 37 21.18 6.26 -21.38
N ILE A 38 21.29 6.08 -20.05
CA ILE A 38 21.77 7.11 -19.11
C ILE A 38 23.11 6.64 -18.51
N PRO A 39 24.17 7.48 -18.52
CA PRO A 39 25.41 7.14 -17.85
C PRO A 39 25.19 7.04 -16.34
N LEU A 40 25.48 5.86 -15.77
CA LEU A 40 25.41 5.63 -14.33
C LEU A 40 26.65 6.25 -13.64
N PRO A 41 26.50 6.76 -12.39
CA PRO A 41 27.64 7.19 -11.60
C PRO A 41 28.65 6.05 -11.39
N GLU A 42 29.93 6.39 -11.23
CA GLU A 42 30.97 5.40 -10.97
C GLU A 42 30.65 4.54 -9.74
N GLY A 43 30.83 3.23 -9.88
CA GLY A 43 30.55 2.25 -8.82
C GLY A 43 29.08 1.81 -8.72
N PHE A 44 28.18 2.34 -9.57
CA PHE A 44 26.79 1.87 -9.64
C PHE A 44 26.60 0.94 -10.84
N SER A 45 26.01 -0.22 -10.57
CA SER A 45 25.51 -1.15 -11.58
C SER A 45 23.99 -1.24 -11.47
N LEU A 46 23.31 -1.32 -12.61
CA LEU A 46 21.88 -1.59 -12.61
C LEU A 46 21.61 -2.97 -11.95
N PRO A 47 20.60 -3.10 -11.07
CA PRO A 47 20.15 -4.42 -10.59
C PRO A 47 19.64 -5.27 -11.76
N SER A 48 19.46 -6.59 -11.57
CA SER A 48 18.85 -7.45 -12.60
C SER A 48 17.38 -7.10 -12.82
N VAL A 49 16.80 -7.50 -13.96
CA VAL A 49 15.38 -7.27 -14.27
C VAL A 49 14.48 -7.91 -13.20
N GLU A 50 14.83 -9.13 -12.77
CA GLU A 50 14.11 -9.87 -11.74
C GLU A 50 14.16 -9.14 -10.40
N MET A 51 15.34 -8.65 -10.02
CA MET A 51 15.51 -7.89 -8.79
C MET A 51 14.74 -6.56 -8.84
N THR A 52 14.73 -5.86 -9.98
CA THR A 52 13.91 -4.67 -10.17
C THR A 52 12.42 -5.00 -10.05
N ALA A 53 11.95 -6.07 -10.69
CA ALA A 53 10.55 -6.49 -10.62
C ALA A 53 10.13 -6.85 -9.18
N ASP A 54 10.98 -7.56 -8.44
CA ASP A 54 10.75 -7.88 -7.04
C ASP A 54 10.67 -6.63 -6.16
N ILE A 55 11.55 -5.65 -6.38
CA ILE A 55 11.50 -4.37 -5.68
C ILE A 55 10.19 -3.64 -5.98
N LEU A 56 9.77 -3.57 -7.25
CA LEU A 56 8.51 -2.92 -7.64
C LEU A 56 7.28 -3.61 -7.01
N ALA A 57 7.27 -4.94 -6.98
CA ALA A 57 6.17 -5.72 -6.42
C ALA A 57 6.08 -5.57 -4.89
N LYS A 58 7.22 -5.45 -4.21
CA LYS A 58 7.31 -5.17 -2.77
C LYS A 58 6.92 -3.74 -2.46
N ASP A 59 7.43 -2.76 -3.22
CA ASP A 59 7.08 -1.35 -3.06
C ASP A 59 5.57 -1.14 -3.15
N TRP A 60 4.95 -1.67 -4.21
CA TRP A 60 3.51 -1.57 -4.45
C TRP A 60 2.65 -2.02 -3.26
N ARG A 61 3.05 -3.10 -2.56
CA ARG A 61 2.28 -3.71 -1.48
C ARG A 61 2.58 -3.14 -0.09
N ASN A 62 3.74 -2.52 0.08
CA ASN A 62 4.25 -2.14 1.39
C ASN A 62 4.39 -0.63 1.57
N SER A 63 4.15 0.16 0.52
CA SER A 63 4.21 1.62 0.56
C SER A 63 2.99 2.23 1.24
N PHE A 64 3.24 3.28 2.01
CA PHE A 64 2.24 4.07 2.73
C PHE A 64 2.05 5.42 2.08
N CYS A 65 0.78 5.85 1.95
CA CYS A 65 0.45 7.19 1.48
C CYS A 65 0.74 8.23 2.57
N LEU A 66 1.48 9.28 2.21
CA LEU A 66 1.61 10.50 2.97
C LEU A 66 0.57 11.49 2.47
N MET A 67 -0.38 11.84 3.35
CA MET A 67 -1.52 12.67 2.99
C MET A 67 -1.13 14.14 3.08
N ASP A 68 -1.57 14.92 2.10
CA ASP A 68 -1.48 16.38 2.17
C ASP A 68 -2.26 16.88 3.41
N PRO A 69 -1.76 17.90 4.14
CA PRO A 69 -2.49 18.48 5.26
C PRO A 69 -3.90 18.87 4.84
N PHE A 70 -4.85 18.57 5.72
CA PHE A 70 -6.24 18.86 5.46
C PHE A 70 -6.45 20.37 5.26
N SER A 71 -7.23 20.72 4.24
CA SER A 71 -7.66 22.09 3.97
C SER A 71 -9.14 22.05 3.61
N GLU A 72 -9.96 22.93 4.18
CA GLU A 72 -11.41 22.95 3.89
C GLU A 72 -11.71 23.19 2.40
N HIS A 73 -10.80 23.87 1.70
CA HIS A 73 -10.94 24.21 0.28
C HIS A 73 -10.37 23.15 -0.66
N LYS A 74 -9.64 22.15 -0.13
CA LYS A 74 -8.98 21.10 -0.90
C LYS A 74 -9.36 19.74 -0.32
N GLY A 75 -9.95 18.89 -1.15
CA GLY A 75 -10.22 17.50 -0.77
C GLY A 75 -8.93 16.78 -0.32
N ARG A 76 -9.10 15.64 0.36
CA ARG A 76 -7.95 14.80 0.74
C ARG A 76 -7.19 14.37 -0.51
N SER A 77 -5.89 14.63 -0.54
CA SER A 77 -4.99 14.19 -1.61
C SER A 77 -3.75 13.52 -1.05
N VAL A 78 -3.20 12.55 -1.78
CA VAL A 78 -1.89 11.97 -1.48
C VAL A 78 -0.82 12.94 -1.97
N ARG A 79 0.17 13.24 -1.14
CA ARG A 79 1.32 14.08 -1.49
C ARG A 79 2.52 13.24 -1.93
N ALA A 80 2.77 12.13 -1.25
CA ALA A 80 3.90 11.25 -1.51
C ALA A 80 3.60 9.83 -1.04
N TYR A 81 4.48 8.89 -1.40
CA TYR A 81 4.50 7.53 -0.88
C TYR A 81 5.83 7.30 -0.15
N ALA A 82 5.81 6.48 0.88
CA ALA A 82 6.99 6.14 1.65
C ALA A 82 6.96 4.68 2.14
N LEU A 83 8.13 4.06 2.17
CA LEU A 83 8.33 2.72 2.70
C LEU A 83 8.77 2.79 4.16
N TYR A 84 7.94 2.23 5.05
CA TYR A 84 8.22 2.14 6.48
C TYR A 84 8.37 0.67 6.86
N LEU A 85 9.59 0.15 6.78
CA LEU A 85 9.87 -1.29 6.94
C LEU A 85 9.23 -1.91 8.18
N ASN A 86 9.28 -1.22 9.31
CA ASN A 86 8.65 -1.70 10.55
C ASN A 86 7.12 -1.67 10.49
N ALA A 87 6.53 -0.68 9.81
CA ALA A 87 5.09 -0.57 9.70
C ALA A 87 4.51 -1.52 8.64
N SER A 88 5.30 -1.93 7.65
CA SER A 88 4.92 -2.92 6.64
C SER A 88 4.61 -4.31 7.23
N PHE A 89 4.96 -4.57 8.48
CA PHE A 89 4.59 -5.79 9.20
C PHE A 89 3.17 -5.77 9.80
N PHE A 90 2.49 -4.62 9.88
CA PHE A 90 1.13 -4.59 10.40
C PHE A 90 0.17 -5.21 9.39
N ASN A 91 -0.54 -6.26 9.79
CA ASN A 91 -1.55 -6.91 8.97
C ASN A 91 -2.85 -6.09 8.87
N HIS A 92 -3.67 -6.48 7.90
CA HIS A 92 -4.97 -5.87 7.65
C HIS A 92 -6.06 -6.42 8.58
N SER A 93 -6.93 -5.52 9.06
CA SER A 93 -8.29 -5.88 9.50
C SER A 93 -9.29 -4.84 9.01
N CYS A 94 -10.48 -5.27 8.54
CA CYS A 94 -11.56 -4.35 8.21
C CYS A 94 -12.22 -3.74 9.46
N LEU A 95 -11.89 -4.27 10.63
CA LEU A 95 -12.17 -3.73 11.96
C LEU A 95 -10.82 -3.65 12.71
N PRO A 96 -9.97 -2.67 12.37
CA PRO A 96 -8.63 -2.58 12.93
C PRO A 96 -8.69 -2.16 14.41
N ASN A 97 -7.62 -2.44 15.16
CA ASN A 97 -7.43 -1.98 16.53
C ASN A 97 -6.35 -0.88 16.64
N ALA A 98 -5.68 -0.55 15.53
CA ALA A 98 -4.77 0.58 15.42
C ALA A 98 -4.99 1.39 14.12
N CYS A 99 -4.64 2.66 14.19
CA CYS A 99 -4.67 3.59 13.06
C CYS A 99 -3.29 4.22 12.86
N HIS A 100 -2.93 4.47 11.62
CA HIS A 100 -1.73 5.22 11.27
C HIS A 100 -2.05 6.70 11.02
N PHE A 101 -1.12 7.57 11.38
CA PHE A 101 -1.20 9.00 11.20
C PHE A 101 0.11 9.51 10.62
N ASN A 102 0.02 10.45 9.68
CA ASN A 102 1.13 11.28 9.24
C ASN A 102 0.77 12.74 9.48
N TYR A 103 1.75 13.53 9.93
CA TYR A 103 1.56 14.92 10.32
C TYR A 103 2.49 15.83 9.55
N LEU A 104 2.33 15.84 8.21
CA LEU A 104 3.14 16.67 7.33
C LEU A 104 2.91 18.17 7.64
N ASP A 105 3.99 18.94 7.55
CA ASP A 105 4.15 20.37 7.78
C ASP A 105 3.67 20.89 9.14
N THR A 106 3.49 19.99 10.12
CA THR A 106 3.02 20.36 11.46
C THR A 106 4.14 20.66 12.45
N THR A 107 5.37 20.22 12.16
CA THR A 107 6.54 20.40 13.02
C THR A 107 7.61 21.22 12.30
N PRO A 108 8.13 22.31 12.91
CA PRO A 108 9.15 23.16 12.28
C PRO A 108 10.55 22.51 12.22
N HIS A 109 10.74 21.32 12.80
CA HIS A 109 11.99 20.56 12.82
C HIS A 109 11.73 19.06 12.57
N ASN A 110 12.79 18.29 12.29
CA ASN A 110 12.84 16.84 11.97
C ASN A 110 11.61 16.02 12.42
N GLY A 111 11.11 15.13 11.54
CA GLY A 111 9.94 14.27 11.80
C GLY A 111 8.77 14.49 10.84
N ASN A 112 8.97 15.33 9.81
CA ASN A 112 7.93 15.64 8.82
C ASN A 112 7.54 14.46 7.91
N THR A 113 8.15 13.30 8.10
CA THR A 113 7.87 12.05 7.39
C THR A 113 7.66 10.90 8.37
N ASP A 114 7.31 11.18 9.63
CA ASP A 114 7.09 10.12 10.61
C ASP A 114 5.71 9.50 10.42
N LEU A 115 5.66 8.17 10.48
CA LEU A 115 4.43 7.39 10.54
C LEU A 115 4.15 7.01 12.00
N ILE A 116 3.05 7.50 12.54
CA ILE A 116 2.66 7.26 13.93
C ILE A 116 1.52 6.24 13.95
N ILE A 117 1.75 5.09 14.58
CA ILE A 117 0.71 4.08 14.82
C ILE A 117 0.15 4.27 16.23
N ARG A 118 -1.17 4.43 16.35
CA ARG A 118 -1.87 4.55 17.63
C ARG A 118 -2.93 3.48 17.74
N VAL A 119 -2.94 2.77 18.86
CA VAL A 119 -4.04 1.87 19.22
C VAL A 119 -5.29 2.69 19.54
N MET A 120 -6.46 2.15 19.19
CA MET A 120 -7.74 2.86 19.37
C MET A 120 -8.45 2.50 20.67
N HIS A 121 -8.03 1.43 21.32
CA HIS A 121 -8.54 0.94 22.59
C HIS A 121 -7.46 0.04 23.24
N ASP A 122 -7.70 -0.37 24.48
CA ASP A 122 -6.83 -1.35 25.13
C ASP A 122 -6.82 -2.67 24.34
N ILE A 123 -5.62 -3.25 24.20
CA ILE A 123 -5.38 -4.50 23.45
C ILE A 123 -4.86 -5.55 24.44
N PRO A 124 -5.59 -6.65 24.66
CA PRO A 124 -5.11 -7.75 25.48
C PRO A 124 -3.77 -8.31 25.01
N GLN A 125 -2.95 -8.78 25.95
CA GLN A 125 -1.67 -9.41 25.63
C GLN A 125 -1.90 -10.64 24.71
N GLY A 126 -1.14 -10.70 23.63
CA GLY A 126 -1.21 -11.79 22.65
C GLY A 126 -2.19 -11.54 21.51
N GLU A 127 -2.99 -10.48 21.55
CA GLU A 127 -3.75 -10.05 20.38
C GLU A 127 -2.86 -9.34 19.35
N GLU A 128 -3.11 -9.65 18.08
CA GLU A 128 -2.41 -9.02 16.96
C GLU A 128 -2.86 -7.57 16.78
N ILE A 129 -1.92 -6.68 16.50
CA ILE A 129 -2.21 -5.28 16.14
C ILE A 129 -2.40 -5.22 14.63
N CYS A 130 -3.58 -4.79 14.20
CA CYS A 130 -3.92 -4.66 12.79
C CYS A 130 -4.34 -3.23 12.45
N ILE A 131 -3.94 -2.79 11.26
CA ILE A 131 -4.39 -1.52 10.65
C ILE A 131 -5.36 -1.81 9.51
N SER A 132 -6.06 -0.79 9.02
CA SER A 132 -6.80 -0.91 7.74
C SER A 132 -5.91 -0.46 6.59
N TYR A 133 -5.83 -1.29 5.55
CA TYR A 133 -5.21 -0.96 4.26
C TYR A 133 -6.18 -0.22 3.34
N LEU A 134 -7.48 -0.32 3.65
CA LEU A 134 -8.55 0.16 2.80
C LEU A 134 -9.33 1.29 3.47
N ARG A 135 -10.11 2.01 2.67
CA ARG A 135 -11.09 2.99 3.17
C ARG A 135 -12.23 2.25 3.90
N VAL A 136 -12.62 2.76 5.07
CA VAL A 136 -13.55 2.05 5.99
C VAL A 136 -14.97 1.90 5.47
N TYR A 137 -15.40 2.78 4.57
CA TYR A 137 -16.76 2.84 4.01
C TYR A 137 -17.03 1.85 2.87
N LEU A 138 -16.01 1.13 2.39
CA LEU A 138 -16.18 0.16 1.31
C LEU A 138 -17.07 -1.01 1.75
N SER A 139 -17.91 -1.51 0.85
CA SER A 139 -18.78 -2.68 1.06
C SER A 139 -17.98 -3.97 1.25
N TYR A 140 -18.61 -5.03 1.77
CA TYR A 140 -17.97 -6.33 1.94
C TYR A 140 -17.32 -6.85 0.65
N SER A 141 -18.10 -6.87 -0.44
CA SER A 141 -17.66 -7.36 -1.75
C SER A 141 -16.48 -6.54 -2.28
N GLU A 142 -16.55 -5.21 -2.17
CA GLU A 142 -15.51 -4.32 -2.64
C GLU A 142 -14.21 -4.48 -1.84
N ARG A 143 -14.30 -4.64 -0.50
CA ARG A 143 -13.13 -4.91 0.33
C ARG A 143 -12.48 -6.25 -0.03
N GLN A 144 -13.24 -7.34 -0.16
CA GLN A 144 -12.69 -8.65 -0.53
C GLN A 144 -12.04 -8.61 -1.91
N ARG A 145 -12.69 -7.95 -2.88
CA ARG A 145 -12.16 -7.79 -4.24
C ARG A 145 -10.83 -7.04 -4.22
N ARG A 146 -10.76 -5.87 -3.58
CA ARG A 146 -9.52 -5.08 -3.51
C ARG A 146 -8.39 -5.80 -2.78
N LEU A 147 -8.67 -6.46 -1.64
CA LEU A 147 -7.64 -7.22 -0.93
C LEU A 147 -7.10 -8.39 -1.75
N MET A 148 -7.97 -9.06 -2.52
CA MET A 148 -7.53 -10.11 -3.42
C MET A 148 -6.72 -9.57 -4.61
N THR A 149 -7.14 -8.45 -5.20
CA THR A 149 -6.45 -7.83 -6.35
C THR A 149 -5.11 -7.21 -5.95
N ASP A 150 -5.08 -6.39 -4.90
CA ASP A 150 -3.91 -5.56 -4.58
C ASP A 150 -2.94 -6.26 -3.61
N TYR A 151 -3.46 -7.15 -2.75
CA TYR A 151 -2.69 -7.80 -1.68
C TYR A 151 -2.72 -9.32 -1.74
N THR A 152 -3.44 -9.93 -2.69
CA THR A 152 -3.49 -11.38 -2.92
C THR A 152 -4.01 -12.23 -1.75
N PHE A 153 -4.88 -11.68 -0.90
CA PHE A 153 -5.52 -12.43 0.19
C PHE A 153 -7.00 -12.08 0.39
N ALA A 154 -7.74 -12.98 1.04
CA ALA A 154 -9.12 -12.74 1.47
C ALA A 154 -9.17 -12.46 2.98
N CYS A 155 -9.84 -11.39 3.39
CA CYS A 155 -9.89 -11.01 4.81
C CYS A 155 -10.94 -11.83 5.56
N SER A 156 -10.55 -12.37 6.71
CA SER A 156 -11.41 -13.19 7.59
C SER A 156 -11.64 -12.55 8.97
N CYS A 157 -11.45 -11.22 9.10
CA CYS A 157 -11.70 -10.50 10.35
C CYS A 157 -13.18 -10.60 10.79
N ASN A 158 -13.47 -10.22 12.04
CA ASN A 158 -14.83 -10.32 12.61
C ASN A 158 -15.89 -9.57 11.79
N ARG A 159 -15.57 -8.37 11.27
CA ARG A 159 -16.47 -7.63 10.38
C ARG A 159 -16.79 -8.44 9.11
N CYS A 160 -15.78 -9.02 8.47
CA CYS A 160 -15.98 -9.84 7.27
C CYS A 160 -16.76 -11.12 7.55
N LYS A 161 -16.52 -11.78 8.69
CA LYS A 161 -17.29 -12.98 9.10
C LYS A 161 -18.78 -12.69 9.28
N VAL A 162 -19.11 -11.56 9.90
CA VAL A 162 -20.50 -11.12 10.10
C VAL A 162 -21.13 -10.73 8.77
N GLU A 163 -20.49 -9.83 8.01
CA GLU A 163 -21.04 -9.32 6.74
C GLU A 163 -21.18 -10.41 5.67
N ALA A 164 -20.37 -11.48 5.70
CA ALA A 164 -20.50 -12.61 4.78
C ALA A 164 -21.80 -13.42 4.97
N THR A 165 -22.45 -13.30 6.12
CA THR A 165 -23.72 -13.99 6.44
C THR A 165 -24.94 -13.13 6.22
N TRP A 166 -24.75 -11.86 5.84
CA TRP A 166 -25.87 -10.97 5.54
C TRP A 166 -26.51 -11.42 4.23
N SER A 167 -27.76 -11.88 4.30
CA SER A 167 -28.59 -12.08 3.11
C SER A 167 -28.72 -10.73 2.41
N PHE A 168 -28.23 -10.62 1.17
CA PHE A 168 -28.49 -9.45 0.33
C PHE A 168 -29.94 -9.52 -0.18
N GLU A 169 -30.91 -9.46 0.72
CA GLU A 169 -32.28 -9.10 0.38
C GLU A 169 -32.38 -7.57 0.48
N ASP A 170 -32.01 -6.89 -0.59
CA ASP A 170 -32.83 -5.82 -1.18
C ASP A 170 -32.08 -5.10 -2.31
N GLY A 171 -32.81 -4.92 -3.41
CA GLY A 171 -32.37 -4.23 -4.59
C GLY A 171 -32.24 -2.73 -4.37
N ASN A 172 -31.04 -2.22 -4.61
CA ASN A 172 -30.81 -1.02 -5.40
C ASN A 172 -29.31 -0.89 -5.59
N GLU A 173 -28.85 -1.20 -6.79
CA GLU A 173 -27.59 -0.67 -7.30
C GLU A 173 -27.72 0.86 -7.37
N THR A 174 -27.59 1.55 -6.24
CA THR A 174 -27.19 2.95 -6.29
C THR A 174 -25.75 2.93 -6.74
N ASP A 175 -25.58 3.27 -8.01
CA ASP A 175 -24.36 3.63 -8.71
C ASP A 175 -23.58 4.67 -7.89
N HIS A 176 -22.94 4.23 -6.82
CA HIS A 176 -21.81 4.92 -6.25
C HIS A 176 -20.70 4.74 -7.26
N LYS A 177 -20.70 5.63 -8.27
CA LYS A 177 -19.56 5.90 -9.15
C LYS A 177 -18.31 5.73 -8.31
N GLY A 178 -17.63 4.60 -8.53
CA GLY A 178 -16.36 4.35 -7.89
C GLY A 178 -15.51 5.58 -8.16
N CYS A 179 -14.92 6.15 -7.11
CA CYS A 179 -13.66 6.85 -7.32
C CYS A 179 -12.72 5.75 -7.81
N ASP A 180 -12.68 5.62 -9.12
CA ASP A 180 -11.89 4.66 -9.83
C ASP A 180 -10.45 5.12 -9.66
N ASP A 181 -9.75 4.57 -8.66
CA ASP A 181 -8.33 4.84 -8.49
C ASP A 181 -7.52 4.25 -9.67
N SER A 182 -8.14 3.46 -10.58
CA SER A 182 -7.51 3.08 -11.85
C SER A 182 -7.31 4.27 -12.79
N ASP A 183 -8.11 5.32 -12.67
CA ASP A 183 -7.94 6.59 -13.39
C ASP A 183 -6.70 7.36 -12.89
N PHE A 184 -6.30 7.15 -11.63
CA PHE A 184 -5.11 7.80 -11.07
C PHE A 184 -3.80 7.16 -11.59
N LEU A 185 -3.77 5.83 -11.80
CA LEU A 185 -2.61 5.17 -12.40
C LEU A 185 -2.51 5.42 -13.91
N HIS A 186 -3.64 5.48 -14.62
CA HIS A 186 -3.65 5.76 -16.05
C HIS A 186 -3.10 7.15 -16.39
N THR A 187 -3.17 8.08 -15.43
CA THR A 187 -2.63 9.45 -15.55
C THR A 187 -1.11 9.49 -15.44
N TYR A 188 -0.45 8.53 -14.76
CA TYR A 188 0.99 8.55 -14.52
C TYR A 188 1.83 7.60 -15.38
N LEU A 189 1.21 6.71 -16.16
CA LEU A 189 1.91 5.85 -17.15
C LEU A 189 1.75 6.34 -18.60
N LYS A 190 1.23 7.55 -18.82
CA LYS A 190 1.29 8.24 -20.11
C LYS A 190 2.37 9.33 -20.07
N THR A 191 3.61 8.91 -20.24
CA THR A 191 4.68 9.72 -20.83
C THR A 191 5.49 8.81 -21.73
#